data_AF-A0A8B6DVP5-F1
#
_entry.id   AF-A0A8B6DVP5-F1
#
_cell.length_a   1.000
_cell.length_b   1.000
_cell.length_c   1.000
_cell.angle_alpha   90.00
_cell.angle_beta   90.00
_cell.angle_gamma   90.00
#
_symmetry.space_group_name_H-M   'P 1'
#
loop_
_entity.id
_entity.type
_entity.pdbx_description
1 polymer ?
#
loop_
_entity_poly.entity_id
_entity_poly.type
_entity_poly.pdbx_seq_one_letter_code
_entity_poly.pdbx_strand_id
1 'polypeptide(L)'
;MCYNGIGSQVEGRSADVGPEISSIEYSDKVVVKSSDGQSWTGDKVIVTLPLAVLKNGTVQFTPPLPQNKVTAIHLLGVGYMEKVVLQFKERFRSEKSSPSVVFGRVETEFSRRGLSGVFHDLSKENVIKS
;
A
#
# COMPACT_ATOMS: atom_id res chain seq x y z
N MET A 1 -15.29 -1.03 5.55
CA MET A 1 -15.45 -0.82 4.09
C MET A 1 -14.17 -1.27 3.42
N CYS A 2 -14.16 -2.44 2.80
CA CYS A 2 -13.07 -2.87 1.92
C CYS A 2 -13.08 -1.96 0.69
N TYR A 3 -11.92 -1.51 0.23
CA TYR A 3 -11.78 -0.74 -1.00
C TYR A 3 -12.24 -1.62 -2.18
N ASN A 4 -13.42 -1.33 -2.76
CA ASN A 4 -14.00 -2.05 -3.90
C ASN A 4 -13.19 -1.92 -5.22
N GLY A 5 -11.97 -1.36 -5.18
CA GLY A 5 -11.16 -1.13 -6.37
C GLY A 5 -10.24 -2.28 -6.77
N ILE A 6 -9.95 -3.21 -5.85
CA ILE A 6 -8.98 -4.30 -6.11
C ILE A 6 -9.68 -5.53 -6.73
N GLY A 7 -10.98 -5.71 -6.47
CA GLY A 7 -11.72 -6.92 -6.85
C GLY A 7 -11.86 -7.13 -8.36
N SER A 8 -11.96 -6.08 -9.18
CA SER A 8 -12.22 -6.21 -10.63
C SER A 8 -10.99 -6.61 -11.46
N GLN A 9 -9.76 -6.41 -10.95
CA GLN A 9 -8.52 -6.72 -11.68
C GLN A 9 -8.01 -8.15 -11.48
N VAL A 10 -8.53 -8.85 -10.47
CA VAL A 10 -8.20 -10.26 -10.17
C VAL A 10 -9.28 -11.23 -10.64
N GLU A 11 -10.41 -10.72 -11.14
CA GLU A 11 -11.49 -11.55 -11.65
C GLU A 11 -11.03 -12.39 -12.86
N GLY A 12 -11.23 -13.70 -12.80
CA GLY A 12 -10.76 -14.64 -13.83
C GLY A 12 -9.26 -14.98 -13.80
N ARG A 13 -8.51 -14.56 -12.77
CA ARG A 13 -7.10 -14.90 -12.56
C ARG A 13 -6.94 -15.79 -11.33
N SER A 14 -6.06 -16.79 -11.42
CA SER A 14 -5.63 -17.53 -10.23
C SER A 14 -4.79 -16.60 -9.36
N ALA A 15 -5.31 -16.28 -8.19
CA ALA A 15 -4.65 -15.47 -7.18
C ALA A 15 -4.71 -16.26 -5.86
N ASP A 16 -3.58 -16.80 -5.45
CA ASP A 16 -3.46 -17.52 -4.20
C ASP A 16 -3.16 -16.52 -3.09
N VAL A 17 -4.06 -16.44 -2.09
CA VAL A 17 -3.73 -15.78 -0.82
C VAL A 17 -2.90 -16.77 -0.03
N GLY A 18 -1.58 -16.62 -0.14
CA GLY A 18 -0.62 -17.57 0.40
C GLY A 18 0.22 -17.03 1.55
N PRO A 19 0.99 -17.93 2.17
CA PRO A 19 2.10 -17.60 3.09
C PRO A 19 3.10 -16.61 2.48
N GLU A 20 3.85 -15.92 3.33
CA GLU A 20 4.90 -14.99 2.90
C GLU A 20 5.96 -15.73 2.05
N ILE A 21 6.37 -15.12 0.94
CA ILE A 21 7.46 -15.62 0.10
C ILE A 21 8.80 -15.40 0.80
N SER A 22 9.61 -16.45 0.91
CA SER A 22 10.92 -16.42 1.61
C SER A 22 12.10 -16.41 0.64
N SER A 23 11.98 -17.04 -0.54
CA SER A 23 13.07 -17.05 -1.52
C SER A 23 12.60 -17.20 -2.97
N ILE A 24 13.45 -16.69 -3.87
CA ILE A 24 13.27 -16.73 -5.32
C ILE A 24 14.59 -17.19 -5.93
N GLU A 25 14.57 -18.37 -6.53
CA GLU A 25 15.67 -18.91 -7.34
C GLU A 25 15.34 -18.69 -8.81
N TYR A 26 16.21 -18.04 -9.58
CA TYR A 26 15.95 -17.69 -10.98
C TYR A 26 17.15 -17.99 -11.88
N SER A 27 17.19 -19.23 -12.37
CA SER A 27 18.16 -19.72 -13.35
C SER A 27 17.44 -20.06 -14.66
N ASP A 28 17.56 -21.30 -15.16
CA ASP A 28 16.85 -21.79 -16.34
C ASP A 28 15.33 -21.79 -16.12
N LYS A 29 14.91 -22.11 -14.90
CA LYS A 29 13.53 -21.92 -14.41
C LYS A 29 13.54 -21.06 -13.15
N VAL A 30 12.39 -20.49 -12.86
CA VAL A 30 12.13 -19.77 -11.62
C VAL A 30 11.45 -20.68 -10.62
N VAL A 31 11.98 -20.76 -9.40
CA VAL A 31 11.37 -21.43 -8.25
C VAL A 31 11.13 -20.39 -7.17
N VAL A 32 9.88 -20.25 -6.77
CA VAL A 32 9.45 -19.37 -5.67
C VAL A 32 9.09 -20.25 -4.48
N LYS A 33 9.60 -19.94 -3.29
CA LYS A 33 9.33 -20.68 -2.06
C LYS A 33 8.72 -19.77 -1.01
N SER A 34 7.69 -20.25 -0.33
CA SER A 34 7.12 -19.58 0.85
C SER A 34 7.84 -19.96 2.14
N SER A 35 7.52 -19.26 3.22
CA SER A 35 8.01 -19.54 4.56
C SER A 35 7.48 -20.85 5.16
N ASP A 36 6.35 -21.37 4.68
CA ASP A 36 5.74 -22.62 5.13
C ASP A 36 6.12 -23.85 4.28
N GLY A 37 7.00 -23.67 3.29
CA GLY A 37 7.52 -24.76 2.45
C GLY A 37 6.75 -25.01 1.15
N GLN A 38 5.69 -24.26 0.84
CA GLN A 38 5.07 -24.28 -0.49
C GLN A 38 6.06 -23.77 -1.55
N SER A 39 5.96 -24.34 -2.76
CA SER A 39 6.80 -23.91 -3.89
C SER A 39 6.02 -23.84 -5.20
N TRP A 40 6.40 -22.87 -6.03
CA TRP A 40 5.87 -22.67 -7.37
C TRP A 40 7.02 -22.61 -8.36
N THR A 41 6.85 -23.22 -9.53
CA THR A 41 7.84 -23.22 -10.61
C THR A 41 7.26 -22.60 -11.87
N GLY A 42 8.04 -21.78 -12.57
CA GLY A 42 7.63 -21.19 -13.84
C GLY A 42 8.81 -20.70 -14.67
N ASP A 43 8.55 -20.22 -15.88
CA ASP A 43 9.60 -19.74 -16.78
C ASP A 43 10.03 -18.30 -16.47
N LYS A 44 9.17 -17.53 -15.80
CA LYS A 44 9.37 -16.11 -15.44
C LYS A 44 8.69 -15.79 -14.11
N VAL A 45 9.17 -14.74 -13.44
CA VAL A 45 8.55 -14.16 -12.24
C VAL A 45 8.50 -12.63 -12.37
N ILE A 46 7.42 -12.04 -11.86
CA ILE A 46 7.30 -10.60 -11.67
C ILE A 46 7.21 -10.35 -10.16
N VAL A 47 8.12 -9.54 -9.64
CA VAL A 47 8.17 -9.21 -8.21
C VAL A 47 7.58 -7.83 -8.00
N THR A 48 6.46 -7.77 -7.28
CA THR A 48 5.74 -6.52 -6.94
C THR A 48 5.79 -6.22 -5.44
N LEU A 49 6.82 -6.74 -4.75
CA LEU A 49 7.04 -6.49 -3.33
C LEU A 49 7.20 -4.99 -3.05
N PRO A 50 6.64 -4.46 -1.95
CA PRO A 50 6.88 -3.09 -1.54
C PRO A 50 8.37 -2.80 -1.37
N LEU A 51 8.80 -1.57 -1.68
CA LEU A 51 10.21 -1.16 -1.54
C LEU A 51 10.78 -1.41 -0.13
N ALA A 52 9.95 -1.23 0.91
CA ALA A 52 10.35 -1.50 2.30
C ALA A 52 10.71 -2.98 2.52
N VAL A 53 9.98 -3.91 1.90
CA VAL A 53 10.27 -5.35 1.97
C VAL A 53 11.59 -5.67 1.28
N LEU A 54 11.83 -5.09 0.10
CA LEU A 54 13.09 -5.25 -0.62
C LEU A 54 14.29 -4.70 0.15
N LYS A 55 14.13 -3.56 0.85
CA LYS A 55 15.18 -2.98 1.71
C LYS A 55 15.48 -3.85 2.94
N ASN A 56 14.47 -4.51 3.51
CA ASN A 56 14.63 -5.38 4.68
C ASN A 56 15.29 -6.71 4.32
N GLY A 57 15.32 -7.08 3.03
CA GLY A 57 15.96 -8.32 2.57
C GLY A 57 15.27 -9.60 3.07
N THR A 58 13.97 -9.54 3.37
CA THR A 58 13.22 -10.71 3.87
C THR A 58 13.03 -11.80 2.81
N VAL A 59 13.18 -11.45 1.53
CA VAL A 59 13.14 -12.39 0.40
C VAL A 59 14.54 -12.58 -0.15
N GLN A 60 15.05 -13.81 -0.08
CA GLN A 60 16.35 -14.17 -0.62
C GLN A 60 16.28 -14.40 -2.13
N PHE A 61 17.15 -13.72 -2.86
CA PHE A 61 17.32 -13.89 -4.31
C PHE A 61 18.55 -14.76 -4.62
N THR A 62 18.38 -15.77 -5.46
CA THR A 62 19.46 -16.66 -5.92
C THR A 62 19.43 -16.83 -7.45
N PRO A 63 20.42 -16.32 -8.20
CA PRO A 63 21.57 -15.55 -7.73
C PRO A 63 21.16 -14.23 -7.05
N PRO A 64 22.05 -13.57 -6.27
CA PRO A 64 21.75 -12.27 -5.67
C PRO A 64 21.38 -11.22 -6.73
N LEU A 65 20.58 -10.22 -6.32
CA LEU A 65 20.26 -9.11 -7.20
C LEU A 65 21.55 -8.36 -7.60
N PRO A 66 21.68 -7.94 -8.87
CA PRO A 66 22.81 -7.12 -9.33
C PRO A 66 23.02 -5.88 -8.46
N GLN A 67 24.29 -5.51 -8.24
CA GLN A 67 24.69 -4.43 -7.33
C GLN A 67 23.99 -3.10 -7.64
N ASN A 68 23.82 -2.76 -8.92
CA ASN A 68 23.12 -1.54 -9.33
C ASN A 68 21.66 -1.51 -8.87
N LYS A 69 20.95 -2.65 -8.85
CA LYS A 69 19.59 -2.75 -8.32
C LYS A 69 19.58 -2.61 -6.80
N VAL A 70 20.52 -3.25 -6.10
CA VAL A 70 20.67 -3.13 -4.65
C VAL A 70 20.92 -1.68 -4.25
N THR A 71 21.86 -1.01 -4.91
CA THR A 71 22.14 0.41 -4.69
C THR A 71 20.91 1.28 -4.93
N ALA A 72 20.16 1.07 -6.03
CA ALA A 72 18.93 1.82 -6.29
C ALA A 72 17.86 1.60 -5.21
N ILE A 73 17.68 0.36 -4.75
CA ILE A 73 16.77 0.02 -3.64
C ILE A 73 17.15 0.79 -2.37
N HIS A 74 18.44 0.89 -2.04
CA HIS A 74 18.88 1.60 -0.84
C HIS A 74 18.80 3.13 -0.95
N LEU A 75 19.00 3.70 -2.14
CA LEU A 75 18.93 5.16 -2.36
C LEU A 75 17.51 5.73 -2.29
N LEU A 76 16.48 4.96 -2.66
CA LEU A 76 15.10 5.43 -2.63
C LEU A 76 14.56 5.53 -1.19
N GLY A 77 13.84 6.60 -0.85
CA GLY A 77 13.20 6.73 0.46
C GLY A 77 11.93 5.87 0.59
N VAL A 78 11.62 5.41 1.81
CA VAL A 78 10.31 4.84 2.15
C VAL A 78 9.50 5.91 2.87
N GLY A 79 8.44 6.40 2.23
CA GLY A 79 7.52 7.35 2.85
C GLY A 79 6.61 6.65 3.85
N TYR A 80 6.41 7.27 5.02
CA TYR A 80 5.45 6.83 6.02
C TYR A 80 4.33 7.85 6.15
N MET A 81 3.08 7.39 6.12
CA MET A 81 1.89 8.21 6.33
C MET A 81 0.78 7.33 6.91
N GLU A 82 0.10 7.84 7.92
CA GLU A 82 -1.07 7.20 8.50
C GLU A 82 -2.35 7.94 8.08
N LYS A 83 -3.44 7.19 7.94
CA LYS A 83 -4.78 7.75 7.75
C LYS A 83 -5.64 7.43 8.95
N VAL A 84 -6.29 8.45 9.51
CA VAL A 84 -7.29 8.29 10.56
C VAL A 84 -8.66 8.50 9.93
N VAL A 85 -9.57 7.54 10.14
CA VAL A 85 -10.96 7.61 9.66
C VAL A 85 -11.87 7.73 10.87
N LEU A 86 -12.67 8.80 10.91
CA LEU A 86 -13.60 9.09 12.00
C LEU A 86 -15.03 9.05 11.48
N GLN A 87 -15.89 8.26 12.11
CA GLN A 87 -17.31 8.20 11.83
C GLN A 87 -18.09 8.96 12.91
N PHE A 88 -18.99 9.83 12.49
CA PHE A 88 -19.89 10.59 13.36
C PHE A 88 -21.34 10.21 13.09
N LYS A 89 -22.20 10.31 14.11
CA LYS A 89 -23.64 10.01 13.96
C LYS A 89 -24.34 11.00 13.04
N GLU A 90 -23.92 12.26 13.06
CA GLU A 90 -24.51 13.35 12.31
C GLU A 90 -23.41 14.24 11.69
N ARG A 91 -23.75 14.93 10.60
CA ARG A 91 -22.86 15.92 9.96
C ARG A 91 -22.83 17.18 10.81
N PHE A 92 -21.81 17.33 11.65
CA PHE A 92 -21.68 18.46 12.58
C PHE A 92 -21.02 19.72 11.97
N ARG A 93 -20.54 19.66 10.71
CA ARG A 93 -19.89 20.78 10.04
C ARG A 93 -20.93 21.70 9.36
N SER A 94 -20.83 23.01 9.57
CA SER A 94 -21.79 23.99 9.02
C SER A 94 -21.74 24.11 7.49
N GLU A 95 -22.90 24.24 6.85
CA GLU A 95 -23.06 24.46 5.39
C GLU A 95 -22.54 25.82 4.91
N LYS A 96 -22.23 26.76 5.81
CA LYS A 96 -21.67 28.08 5.47
C LYS A 96 -20.18 28.03 5.13
N SER A 97 -19.51 26.92 5.47
CA SER A 97 -18.16 26.64 4.95
C SER A 97 -18.32 26.05 3.55
N SER A 98 -17.58 26.58 2.57
CA SER A 98 -17.62 26.16 1.16
C SER A 98 -17.85 24.66 0.96
N PRO A 99 -18.48 24.22 -0.14
CA PRO A 99 -18.76 22.81 -0.50
C PRO A 99 -17.49 21.96 -0.71
N SER A 100 -16.35 22.42 -0.21
CA SER A 100 -15.07 21.74 -0.27
C SER A 100 -15.12 20.42 0.49
N VAL A 101 -14.90 19.34 -0.25
CA VAL A 101 -14.66 17.97 0.22
C VAL A 101 -13.37 17.87 1.09
N VAL A 102 -12.58 18.95 1.15
CA VAL A 102 -11.30 19.01 1.85
C VAL A 102 -11.18 20.29 2.67
N PHE A 103 -10.65 20.17 3.88
CA PHE A 103 -10.33 21.33 4.73
C PHE A 103 -9.01 21.15 5.47
N GLY A 104 -8.29 22.25 5.65
CA GLY A 104 -6.99 22.26 6.32
C GLY A 104 -7.06 22.68 7.77
N ARG A 105 -6.09 22.22 8.57
CA ARG A 105 -5.77 22.75 9.89
C ARG A 105 -4.44 23.47 9.79
N VAL A 106 -4.44 24.78 10.01
CA VAL A 106 -3.21 25.58 10.03
C VAL A 106 -2.55 25.36 11.39
N GLU A 107 -1.33 24.84 11.36
CA GLU A 107 -0.51 24.63 12.54
C GLU A 107 0.54 25.73 12.64
N THR A 108 0.73 26.27 13.85
CA THR A 108 1.69 27.36 14.09
C THR A 108 3.07 26.85 14.46
N GLU A 109 3.18 25.60 14.91
CA GLU A 109 4.45 24.96 15.25
C GLU A 109 4.97 24.10 14.09
N PHE A 110 6.19 24.39 13.62
CA PHE A 110 6.81 23.68 12.50
C PHE A 110 6.90 22.16 12.71
N SER A 111 7.14 21.72 13.95
CA SER A 111 7.23 20.30 14.33
C SER A 111 5.89 19.56 14.20
N ARG A 112 4.77 20.27 14.29
CA ARG A 112 3.41 19.69 14.29
C ARG A 112 2.70 19.77 12.95
N ARG A 113 3.33 20.38 11.93
CA ARG A 113 2.73 20.59 10.60
C ARG A 113 2.25 19.30 9.90
N GLY A 114 2.80 18.15 10.28
CA GLY A 114 2.40 16.83 9.76
C GLY A 114 1.19 16.21 10.46
N LEU A 115 0.72 16.77 11.58
CA LEU A 115 -0.37 16.21 12.39
C LEU A 115 -1.72 16.63 11.83
N SER A 116 -2.34 15.78 11.02
CA SER A 116 -3.71 15.97 10.50
C SER A 116 -3.91 17.38 9.91
N GLY A 117 -2.97 17.83 9.08
CA GLY A 117 -3.02 19.15 8.45
C GLY A 117 -4.13 19.28 7.41
N VAL A 118 -4.67 18.15 6.94
CA VAL A 118 -5.75 18.08 5.96
C VAL A 118 -6.76 17.02 6.38
N PHE A 119 -8.03 17.35 6.27
CA PHE A 119 -9.17 16.49 6.53
C PHE A 119 -9.99 16.34 5.25
N HIS A 120 -10.39 15.11 4.96
CA HIS A 120 -11.25 14.78 3.83
C HIS A 120 -12.63 14.42 4.35
N ASP A 121 -13.66 15.06 3.81
CA ASP A 121 -15.03 14.62 3.98
C ASP A 121 -15.25 13.41 3.06
N LEU A 122 -15.49 12.24 3.65
CA LEU A 122 -15.70 10.99 2.93
C LEU A 122 -17.19 10.69 2.70
N SER A 123 -18.09 11.63 3.03
CA SER A 123 -19.51 11.47 2.72
C SER A 123 -19.71 11.46 1.20
N LYS A 124 -20.59 10.58 0.73
CA LYS A 124 -21.02 10.58 -0.67
C LYS A 124 -21.94 11.79 -0.87
N GLU A 125 -21.77 12.54 -1.95
CA GLU A 125 -22.83 13.48 -2.37
C GLU A 125 -24.14 12.68 -2.49
N ASN A 126 -25.16 13.12 -1.74
CA ASN A 126 -26.49 12.52 -1.57
C ASN A 126 -26.64 11.34 -0.60
N VAL A 127 -26.54 11.63 0.70
CA VAL A 127 -27.49 11.06 1.68
C VAL A 127 -28.24 12.20 2.36
N ILE A 128 -29.07 12.89 1.58
CA ILE A 128 -30.30 13.50 2.10
C ILE A 128 -31.42 12.70 1.44
N LYS A 129 -32.20 11.99 2.27
CA LYS A 129 -33.56 11.43 2.05
C LYS A 129 -33.73 10.33 3.10
N SER A 130 -34.67 10.36 4.03
CA SER A 130 -35.80 11.25 4.34
C SER A 130 -36.11 11.08 5.81
#